data_AF-A0A432UFG4-F1
#
_entry.id   AF-A0A432UFG4-F1
#
_cell.length_a   1.000
_cell.length_b   1.000
_cell.length_c   1.000
_cell.angle_alpha   90.00
_cell.angle_beta   90.00
_cell.angle_gamma   90.00
#
_symmetry.space_group_name_H-M   'P 1'
#
loop_
_entity.id
_entity.type
_entity.pdbx_description
1 polymer ?
#
loop_
_entity_poly.entity_id
_entity_poly.type
_entity_poly.pdbx_seq_one_letter_code
_entity_poly.pdbx_strand_id
1 'polypeptide(L)'
;VSTVSELMTGMARGYKEFKFFPAEAAGGIRMLKAVSGPFPQVRFCPTGGISASNYKDYLALENVLCVGGSWLASKDAVNEGDWDRITGLAKQATDSGE
;
A
#
# COMPACT_ATOMS: atom_id res chain seq x y z
N VAL A 1 -10.82 2.73 0.00
CA VAL A 1 -11.29 4.06 0.39
C VAL A 1 -10.26 5.10 -0.04
N SER A 2 -10.73 6.30 -0.36
CA SER A 2 -9.93 7.47 -0.73
C SER A 2 -10.18 8.66 0.20
N THR A 3 -11.30 8.66 0.93
CA THR A 3 -11.75 9.79 1.76
C THR A 3 -12.08 9.35 3.18
N VAL A 4 -12.13 10.31 4.10
CA VAL A 4 -12.54 10.08 5.49
C VAL A 4 -14.01 9.64 5.58
N SER A 5 -14.90 10.18 4.76
CA SER A 5 -16.31 9.79 4.75
C SER A 5 -16.52 8.33 4.37
N GLU A 6 -15.78 7.84 3.37
CA GLU A 6 -15.78 6.41 2.99
C GLU A 6 -15.21 5.53 4.09
N LEU A 7 -14.12 5.98 4.73
CA LEU A 7 -13.54 5.29 5.88
C LEU A 7 -14.56 5.14 7.02
N MET A 8 -15.20 6.23 7.43
CA MET A 8 -16.23 6.23 8.47
C MET A 8 -17.42 5.33 8.12
N THR A 9 -17.81 5.30 6.84
CA THR A 9 -18.87 4.43 6.32
C THR A 9 -18.51 2.94 6.50
N GLY A 10 -17.24 2.58 6.29
CA GLY A 10 -16.75 1.23 6.56
C GLY A 10 -16.63 0.94 8.05
N MET A 11 -16.12 1.87 8.84
CA MET A 11 -16.00 1.71 10.30
C MET A 11 -17.36 1.51 10.97
N ALA A 12 -18.41 2.18 10.51
CA ALA A 12 -19.78 1.99 10.98
C ALA A 12 -20.30 0.56 10.75
N ARG A 13 -19.68 -0.20 9.85
CA ARG A 13 -19.96 -1.61 9.57
C ARG A 13 -18.99 -2.58 10.27
N GLY A 14 -18.09 -2.06 11.11
CA GLY A 14 -17.14 -2.86 11.88
C GLY A 14 -15.79 -3.12 11.19
N TYR A 15 -15.55 -2.59 10.00
CA TYR A 15 -14.25 -2.74 9.32
C TYR A 15 -13.17 -1.86 9.97
N LYS A 16 -11.94 -2.40 10.07
CA LYS A 16 -10.77 -1.71 10.66
C LYS A 16 -9.59 -1.65 9.70
N GLU A 17 -9.51 -2.57 8.74
CA GLU A 17 -8.47 -2.63 7.73
C GLU A 17 -9.02 -2.22 6.37
N PHE A 18 -8.32 -1.30 5.70
CA PHE A 18 -8.79 -0.75 4.42
C PHE A 18 -7.68 -0.70 3.37
N LYS A 19 -8.06 -0.96 2.13
CA LYS A 19 -7.24 -0.55 0.98
C LYS A 19 -7.34 0.96 0.80
N PHE A 20 -6.21 1.66 0.78
CA PHE A 20 -6.12 3.08 0.42
C PHE A 20 -5.74 3.20 -1.05
N PHE A 21 -6.66 3.67 -1.89
CA PHE A 21 -6.50 3.62 -3.34
C PHE A 21 -7.26 4.73 -4.05
N PRO A 22 -6.68 5.40 -5.08
CA PRO A 22 -5.30 5.27 -5.54
C PRO A 22 -4.35 6.07 -4.63
N ALA A 23 -3.39 5.40 -3.98
CA ALA A 23 -2.67 5.92 -2.82
C ALA A 23 -1.98 7.27 -3.08
N GLU A 24 -1.15 7.38 -4.12
CA GLU A 24 -0.45 8.63 -4.45
C GLU A 24 -1.42 9.75 -4.83
N ALA A 25 -2.39 9.47 -5.71
CA ALA A 25 -3.37 10.45 -6.18
C ALA A 25 -4.36 10.88 -5.09
N ALA A 26 -4.59 10.06 -4.05
CA ALA A 26 -5.41 10.38 -2.89
C ALA A 26 -4.65 11.14 -1.78
N GLY A 27 -3.41 11.60 -2.04
CA GLY A 27 -2.62 12.40 -1.11
C GLY A 27 -1.49 11.65 -0.39
N GLY A 28 -1.29 10.37 -0.73
CA GLY A 28 -0.13 9.57 -0.33
C GLY A 28 0.10 9.49 1.17
N ILE A 29 1.37 9.47 1.56
CA ILE A 29 1.82 9.40 2.96
C ILE A 29 1.23 10.53 3.81
N ARG A 30 1.08 11.74 3.26
CA ARG A 30 0.52 12.89 3.99
C ARG A 30 -0.92 12.64 4.40
N MET A 31 -1.73 12.05 3.52
CA MET A 31 -3.10 11.67 3.84
C MET A 31 -3.14 10.58 4.92
N LEU A 32 -2.32 9.54 4.80
CA LEU A 32 -2.27 8.46 5.80
C LEU A 32 -1.85 8.96 7.19
N LYS A 33 -0.91 9.91 7.27
CA LYS A 33 -0.54 10.60 8.52
C LYS A 33 -1.67 11.48 9.07
N ALA A 34 -2.41 12.18 8.22
CA ALA A 34 -3.53 13.00 8.66
C ALA A 34 -4.68 12.14 9.25
N VAL A 35 -4.88 10.94 8.70
CA VAL A 35 -5.93 9.99 9.14
C VAL A 35 -5.57 9.28 10.45
N SER A 36 -4.28 9.10 10.78
CA SER A 36 -3.87 8.34 11.97
C SER A 36 -4.27 8.99 13.29
N GLY A 37 -4.39 10.32 13.34
CA GLY A 37 -4.85 11.06 14.53
C GLY A 37 -6.30 10.75 14.92
N PRO A 38 -7.29 11.01 14.04
CA PRO A 38 -8.70 10.75 14.34
C PRO A 38 -9.07 9.26 14.36
N PHE A 39 -8.30 8.39 13.69
CA PHE A 39 -8.61 6.97 13.53
C PHE A 39 -7.43 6.05 13.89
N PRO A 40 -6.92 6.07 15.14
CA PRO A 40 -5.72 5.33 15.53
C PRO A 40 -5.86 3.80 15.46
N GLN A 41 -7.10 3.29 15.47
CA GLN A 41 -7.42 1.86 15.35
C GLN A 41 -7.42 1.35 13.89
N VAL A 42 -7.39 2.25 12.91
CA VAL A 42 -7.50 1.89 11.50
C VAL A 42 -6.13 1.53 10.95
N ARG A 43 -6.12 0.56 10.03
CA ARG A 43 -4.91 0.11 9.33
C ARG A 43 -5.12 0.09 7.82
N PHE A 44 -4.04 0.32 7.07
CA PHE A 44 -4.10 0.47 5.63
C PHE A 44 -3.18 -0.48 4.85
N CYS A 45 -3.66 -0.84 3.66
CA CYS A 45 -2.86 -1.35 2.56
C CYS A 45 -2.94 -0.33 1.40
N PRO A 46 -1.99 0.63 1.28
CA PRO A 46 -1.97 1.56 0.16
C PRO A 46 -1.62 0.85 -1.16
N THR A 47 -2.29 1.25 -2.23
CA THR A 47 -2.06 0.74 -3.58
C THR A 47 -2.30 1.84 -4.62
N GLY A 48 -1.51 1.85 -5.68
CA GLY A 48 -1.61 2.82 -6.77
C GLY A 48 -0.59 3.94 -6.63
N GLY A 49 0.40 3.96 -7.55
CA GLY A 49 1.58 4.82 -7.44
C GLY A 49 2.69 4.29 -6.54
N ILE A 50 2.55 3.07 -5.98
CA ILE A 50 3.60 2.41 -5.18
C ILE A 50 4.58 1.68 -6.10
N SER A 51 5.87 1.82 -5.82
CA SER A 51 6.99 1.26 -6.58
C SER A 51 8.14 0.87 -5.65
N ALA A 52 9.19 0.25 -6.21
CA ALA A 52 10.42 -0.06 -5.50
C ALA A 52 11.08 1.17 -4.83
N SER A 53 10.81 2.40 -5.31
CA SER A 53 11.45 3.61 -4.78
C SER A 53 10.74 4.22 -3.57
N ASN A 54 9.46 3.91 -3.31
CA ASN A 54 8.68 4.56 -2.26
C ASN A 54 7.98 3.61 -1.30
N TYR A 55 7.96 2.30 -1.57
CA TYR A 55 7.19 1.36 -0.77
C TYR A 55 7.63 1.32 0.71
N LYS A 56 8.93 1.48 0.98
CA LYS A 56 9.49 1.54 2.34
C LYS A 56 9.00 2.77 3.12
N ASP A 57 8.81 3.90 2.45
CA ASP A 57 8.30 5.12 3.10
C ASP A 57 6.87 4.94 3.60
N TYR A 58 6.06 4.15 2.89
CA TYR A 58 4.73 3.75 3.32
C TYR A 58 4.77 2.73 4.46
N LEU A 59 5.63 1.71 4.37
CA LEU A 59 5.78 0.69 5.41
C LEU A 59 6.32 1.25 6.73
N ALA A 60 6.99 2.41 6.70
CA ALA A 60 7.45 3.10 7.90
C ALA A 60 6.31 3.73 8.73
N LEU A 61 5.07 3.77 8.23
CA LEU A 61 3.92 4.30 8.97
C LEU A 61 3.27 3.21 9.83
N GLU A 62 3.08 3.48 11.13
CA GLU A 62 2.45 2.54 12.07
C GLU A 62 1.02 2.11 11.68
N ASN A 63 0.32 2.94 10.90
CA ASN A 63 -1.01 2.65 10.39
C ASN A 63 -1.02 1.94 9.02
N VAL A 64 0.13 1.48 8.53
CA VAL A 64 0.26 0.70 7.29
C VAL A 64 0.73 -0.72 7.63
N LEU A 65 -0.01 -1.74 7.18
CA LEU A 65 0.31 -3.15 7.44
C LEU A 65 1.15 -3.78 6.32
N CYS A 66 0.85 -3.38 5.09
CA CYS A 66 1.49 -3.88 3.88
C CYS A 66 1.22 -2.89 2.75
N VAL A 67 1.82 -3.09 1.59
CA VAL A 67 1.61 -2.26 0.40
C VAL A 67 1.32 -3.13 -0.81
N GLY A 68 0.57 -2.60 -1.76
CA GLY A 68 0.30 -3.27 -3.04
C GLY A 68 0.88 -2.49 -4.20
N GLY A 69 1.55 -3.17 -5.13
CA GLY A 69 1.94 -2.56 -6.39
C GLY A 69 2.32 -3.56 -7.47
N SER A 70 2.11 -3.14 -8.72
CA SER A 70 2.29 -3.96 -9.90
C SER A 70 3.76 -4.10 -10.32
N TRP A 71 4.69 -3.39 -9.69
CA TRP A 71 6.11 -3.44 -10.06
C TRP A 71 6.71 -4.85 -9.86
N LEU A 72 6.16 -5.65 -8.94
CA LEU A 72 6.58 -7.02 -8.67
C LEU A 72 6.29 -7.98 -9.84
N ALA A 73 5.12 -7.84 -10.43
CA ALA A 73 4.62 -8.66 -11.53
C ALA A 73 4.14 -7.74 -12.65
N SER A 74 5.08 -7.06 -13.28
CA SER A 74 4.77 -6.12 -14.36
C SER A 74 4.19 -6.86 -15.56
N LYS A 75 3.34 -6.17 -16.34
CA LYS A 75 2.61 -6.78 -17.44
C LYS A 75 3.54 -7.38 -18.51
N ASP A 76 4.67 -6.74 -18.75
CA ASP A 76 5.76 -7.24 -19.62
C ASP A 76 6.32 -8.56 -19.09
N ALA A 77 6.77 -8.61 -17.84
CA ALA A 77 7.35 -9.84 -17.26
C ALA A 77 6.37 -11.02 -17.28
N VAL A 78 5.08 -10.76 -17.00
CA VAL A 78 4.05 -11.81 -17.07
C VAL A 78 3.81 -12.28 -18.51
N ASN A 79 3.73 -11.36 -19.48
CA ASN A 79 3.50 -11.71 -20.88
C ASN A 79 4.68 -12.46 -21.51
N GLU A 80 5.90 -12.14 -21.07
CA GLU A 80 7.14 -12.77 -21.52
C GLU A 80 7.43 -14.11 -20.80
N GLY A 81 6.69 -14.43 -19.73
CA GLY A 81 6.95 -15.60 -18.90
C GLY A 81 8.24 -15.48 -18.10
N ASP A 82 8.68 -14.27 -17.78
CA ASP A 82 9.91 -13.96 -17.04
C ASP A 82 9.69 -14.14 -15.51
N TRP A 83 9.51 -15.40 -15.12
CA TRP A 83 9.27 -15.78 -13.72
C TRP A 83 10.51 -15.54 -12.83
N ASP A 84 11.70 -15.59 -13.41
CA ASP A 84 12.95 -15.34 -12.70
C ASP A 84 13.06 -13.87 -12.28
N ARG A 85 12.70 -12.93 -13.16
CA ARG A 85 12.61 -11.50 -12.81
C ARG A 85 11.57 -11.25 -11.73
N ILE A 86 10.37 -11.83 -11.83
CA ILE A 86 9.32 -11.69 -10.81
C ILE A 86 9.81 -12.21 -9.45
N THR A 87 10.46 -13.38 -9.46
CA THR A 87 11.06 -13.98 -8.25
C THR A 87 12.14 -13.07 -7.65
N GLY A 88 13.02 -12.51 -8.48
CA GLY A 88 14.06 -11.58 -8.05
C GLY A 88 13.49 -10.31 -7.42
N LEU A 89 12.46 -9.72 -8.04
CA LEU A 89 11.77 -8.53 -7.51
C LEU A 89 11.04 -8.83 -6.20
N ALA A 90 10.40 -9.99 -6.08
CA ALA A 90 9.74 -10.41 -4.85
C ALA A 90 10.75 -10.55 -3.70
N LYS A 91 11.89 -11.22 -3.95
CA LYS A 91 12.97 -11.35 -2.96
C LYS A 91 13.49 -9.98 -2.51
N GLN A 92 13.77 -9.07 -3.45
CA GLN A 92 14.24 -7.72 -3.16
C GLN A 92 13.22 -6.90 -2.35
N ALA A 93 11.92 -7.08 -2.59
CA ALA A 93 10.88 -6.37 -1.86
C ALA A 93 10.67 -6.87 -0.43
N THR A 94 11.01 -8.13 -0.16
CA THR A 94 10.94 -8.73 1.18
C THR A 94 12.24 -8.64 1.96
N ASP A 95 13.35 -8.29 1.31
CA ASP A 95 14.65 -8.21 1.95
C ASP A 95 14.68 -7.06 2.97
N SER A 96 14.76 -7.44 4.24
CA SER A 96 14.72 -6.53 5.39
C SER A 96 15.98 -5.69 5.50
N GLY A 97 17.07 -6.05 4.80
CA GLY A 97 18.35 -5.35 4.93
C GLY A 97 18.93 -5.39 6.35
N GLU A 98 18.55 -6.41 7.14
CA GLU A 98 19.10 -6.74 8.45
C GLU A 98 20.23 -7.78 8.33
#